data_AF-A0A2G6NMM2-F1
#
_entry.id   AF-A0A2G6NMM2-F1
#
_cell.length_a   1.000
_cell.length_b   1.000
_cell.length_c   1.000
_cell.angle_alpha   90.00
_cell.angle_beta   90.00
_cell.angle_gamma   90.00
#
_symmetry.space_group_name_H-M   'P 1'
#
loop_
_entity.id
_entity.type
_entity.pdbx_description
1 polymer ?
#
loop_
_entity_poly.entity_id
_entity_poly.type
_entity_poly.pdbx_seq_one_letter_code
_entity_poly.pdbx_strand_id
1 'polypeptide(L)'
;EQSGKNTLDLMPTIVKECGYKYSISSDSDTISKILRDLGFHELVVLVVESGIESGKLAEALTIASDEVNRLLRQGTSLAKSSRVGVFYHLVGILMLIGTPYMCQSIVIPMVEAGRLSLDGTPAFLMALMRFNNTYGFWMIPALAIVFVYFRHDIFKTVKNIPVLGLPYLWLQNRRAIQFNLALDILLSSGYPTKAVPQKMLELCPQRERCIYQNMIDAIEAGQTVSEQITKDKWPRLYSIVLSGFENNVLKGAKKIK
;
A
#
# COMPACT_ATOMS: atom_id res chain seq x y z
N GLU A 1 -28.96 -17.95 -7.62
CA GLU A 1 -30.41 -18.23 -7.79
C GLU A 1 -31.16 -18.37 -6.44
N GLN A 2 -30.74 -17.63 -5.42
CA GLN A 2 -31.50 -17.26 -4.22
C GLN A 2 -31.21 -15.77 -4.07
N SER A 3 -32.12 -14.84 -3.80
CA SER A 3 -33.51 -14.85 -3.38
C SER A 3 -34.00 -13.40 -3.61
N GLY A 4 -35.21 -13.18 -4.13
CA GLY A 4 -35.84 -11.87 -4.23
C GLY A 4 -36.22 -11.26 -2.87
N LYS A 5 -35.45 -11.52 -1.82
CA LYS A 5 -35.57 -10.89 -0.51
C LYS A 5 -34.85 -9.55 -0.54
N ASN A 6 -35.44 -8.56 0.13
CA ASN A 6 -34.84 -7.25 0.26
C ASN A 6 -33.47 -7.42 0.94
N THR A 7 -32.42 -6.82 0.40
CA THR A 7 -31.03 -7.07 0.84
C THR A 7 -30.81 -6.70 2.31
N LEU A 8 -31.66 -5.79 2.82
CA LEU A 8 -31.77 -5.40 4.23
C LEU A 8 -32.27 -6.55 5.14
N ASP A 9 -33.11 -7.45 4.65
CA ASP A 9 -33.67 -8.56 5.43
C ASP A 9 -32.64 -9.69 5.68
N LEU A 10 -31.61 -9.76 4.84
CA LEU A 10 -30.56 -10.78 4.93
C LEU A 10 -29.41 -10.37 5.87
N MET A 11 -29.21 -9.07 6.09
CA MET A 11 -28.14 -8.55 6.95
C MET A 11 -28.19 -9.03 8.42
N PRO A 12 -29.35 -9.07 9.09
CA PRO A 12 -29.44 -9.62 10.45
C PRO A 12 -28.98 -11.07 10.53
N THR A 13 -29.23 -11.86 9.48
CA THR A 13 -28.85 -13.28 9.43
C THR A 13 -27.34 -13.43 9.28
N ILE A 14 -26.74 -12.66 8.37
CA ILE A 14 -25.29 -12.67 8.12
C ILE A 14 -24.51 -12.20 9.35
N VAL A 15 -24.94 -11.11 9.97
CA VAL A 15 -24.34 -10.55 11.20
C VAL A 15 -24.35 -11.56 12.34
N LYS A 16 -25.46 -12.29 12.50
CA LYS A 16 -25.61 -13.33 13.52
C LYS A 16 -24.72 -14.54 13.25
N GLU A 17 -24.58 -14.97 11.99
CA GLU A 17 -23.68 -16.05 11.60
C GLU A 17 -22.20 -15.70 11.78
N CYS A 18 -21.82 -14.44 11.58
CA CYS A 18 -20.46 -13.96 11.81
C CYS A 18 -20.11 -13.74 13.30
N GLY A 19 -21.04 -14.01 14.23
CA GLY A 19 -20.80 -13.92 15.67
C GLY A 19 -20.69 -12.50 16.23
N TYR A 20 -21.08 -11.48 15.45
CA TYR A 20 -21.09 -10.09 15.91
C TYR A 20 -22.35 -9.81 16.72
N LYS A 21 -22.19 -9.27 17.95
CA LYS A 21 -23.30 -8.68 18.71
C LYS A 21 -23.61 -7.30 18.14
N TYR A 22 -24.36 -7.26 17.05
CA TYR A 22 -24.84 -6.01 16.48
C TYR A 22 -26.36 -5.95 16.63
N SER A 23 -26.85 -4.96 17.40
CA SER A 23 -28.27 -4.68 17.54
C SER A 23 -28.68 -3.72 16.43
N ILE A 24 -29.35 -4.24 15.40
CA ILE A 24 -29.92 -3.41 14.34
C ILE A 24 -31.06 -2.58 14.95
N SER A 25 -30.87 -1.28 15.14
CA SER A 25 -31.98 -0.37 15.40
C SER A 25 -32.78 -0.22 14.11
N SER A 26 -34.01 -0.72 14.08
CA SER A 26 -34.78 -0.94 12.85
C SER A 26 -35.30 0.32 12.16
N ASP A 27 -34.87 1.52 12.56
CA ASP A 27 -35.31 2.77 11.93
C ASP A 27 -34.13 3.48 11.26
N SER A 28 -34.08 3.36 9.92
CA SER A 28 -33.28 4.16 8.98
C SER A 28 -31.78 3.85 8.76
N ASP A 29 -31.23 2.76 9.30
CA ASP A 29 -29.83 2.43 9.01
C ASP A 29 -29.66 1.92 7.56
N THR A 30 -29.04 2.75 6.72
CA THR A 30 -28.66 2.38 5.35
C THR A 30 -27.58 1.30 5.38
N ILE A 31 -27.58 0.36 4.42
CA ILE A 31 -26.61 -0.77 4.32
C ILE A 31 -25.15 -0.27 4.50
N SER A 32 -24.84 0.90 3.94
CA SER A 32 -23.54 1.54 4.03
C SER A 32 -23.13 1.91 5.47
N LYS A 33 -24.08 2.32 6.31
CA LYS A 33 -23.83 2.65 7.71
C LYS A 33 -23.52 1.40 8.52
N ILE A 34 -24.27 0.32 8.28
CA ILE A 34 -24.02 -0.99 8.90
C ILE A 34 -22.62 -1.51 8.54
N LEU A 35 -22.21 -1.40 7.26
CA LEU A 35 -20.87 -1.79 6.84
C LEU A 35 -19.78 -0.95 7.52
N ARG A 36 -20.02 0.36 7.68
CA ARG A 36 -19.10 1.26 8.36
C ARG A 36 -18.95 0.87 9.85
N ASP A 37 -20.06 0.56 10.52
CA ASP A 37 -20.08 0.16 11.93
C ASP A 37 -19.46 -1.23 12.17
N LEU A 38 -19.56 -2.13 11.19
CA LEU A 38 -18.86 -3.42 11.20
C LEU A 38 -17.35 -3.28 10.90
N GLY A 39 -16.85 -2.07 10.65
CA GLY A 39 -15.44 -1.79 10.42
C GLY A 39 -14.94 -2.19 9.03
N PHE A 40 -15.82 -2.28 8.03
CA PHE A 40 -15.40 -2.52 6.66
C PHE A 40 -14.57 -1.34 6.13
N HIS A 41 -13.65 -1.64 5.21
CA HIS A 41 -12.79 -0.63 4.58
C HIS A 41 -13.65 0.41 3.83
N GLU A 42 -13.33 1.70 3.97
CA GLU A 42 -14.15 2.81 3.46
C GLU A 42 -14.49 2.73 1.96
N LEU A 43 -13.60 2.15 1.15
CA LEU A 43 -13.88 1.85 -0.26
C LEU A 43 -15.04 0.89 -0.46
N VAL A 44 -15.15 -0.16 0.35
CA VAL A 44 -16.28 -1.11 0.29
C VAL A 44 -17.58 -0.38 0.57
N VAL A 45 -17.56 0.55 1.55
CA VAL A 45 -18.70 1.40 1.88
C VAL A 45 -19.07 2.31 0.70
N LEU A 46 -18.09 2.99 0.07
CA LEU A 46 -18.32 3.82 -1.11
C LEU A 46 -18.92 3.03 -2.28
N VAL A 47 -18.39 1.82 -2.54
CA VAL A 47 -18.89 0.96 -3.61
C VAL A 47 -20.35 0.59 -3.37
N VAL A 48 -20.70 0.27 -2.12
CA VAL A 48 -22.09 -0.04 -1.76
C VAL A 48 -22.97 1.20 -1.81
N GLU A 49 -22.53 2.37 -1.34
CA GLU A 49 -23.27 3.64 -1.45
C GLU A 49 -23.60 3.98 -2.91
N SER A 50 -22.59 3.98 -3.78
CA SER A 50 -22.76 4.23 -5.21
C SER A 50 -23.64 3.18 -5.90
N GLY A 51 -23.56 1.92 -5.48
CA GLY A 51 -24.47 0.85 -5.92
C GLY A 51 -25.93 1.06 -5.50
N ILE A 52 -26.18 1.61 -4.31
CA ILE A 52 -27.52 1.97 -3.84
C ILE A 52 -28.07 3.13 -4.68
N GLU A 53 -27.29 4.20 -4.84
CA GLU A 53 -27.69 5.40 -5.59
C GLU A 53 -27.97 5.11 -7.07
N SER A 54 -27.22 4.19 -7.67
CA SER A 54 -27.38 3.78 -9.07
C SER A 54 -28.40 2.65 -9.29
N GLY A 55 -28.97 2.07 -8.22
CA GLY A 55 -29.85 0.91 -8.30
C GLY A 55 -29.15 -0.40 -8.68
N LYS A 56 -27.81 -0.43 -8.69
CA LYS A 56 -26.96 -1.59 -9.03
C LYS A 56 -26.31 -2.25 -7.80
N LEU A 57 -27.06 -2.31 -6.69
CA LEU A 57 -26.55 -2.81 -5.41
C LEU A 57 -25.94 -4.22 -5.48
N ALA A 58 -26.54 -5.14 -6.25
CA ALA A 58 -26.05 -6.51 -6.36
C ALA A 58 -24.67 -6.60 -7.03
N GLU A 59 -24.44 -5.79 -8.06
CA GLU A 59 -23.15 -5.69 -8.76
C GLU A 59 -22.10 -5.06 -7.84
N ALA A 60 -22.46 -3.96 -7.17
CA ALA A 60 -21.59 -3.29 -6.20
C ALA A 60 -21.18 -4.21 -5.03
N LEU A 61 -22.10 -5.01 -4.47
CA LEU A 61 -21.79 -5.98 -3.42
C LEU A 61 -20.86 -7.09 -3.90
N THR A 62 -21.01 -7.52 -5.15
CA THR A 62 -20.12 -8.53 -5.75
C THR A 62 -18.70 -7.97 -5.89
N ILE A 63 -18.56 -6.76 -6.43
CA ILE A 63 -17.26 -6.08 -6.56
C ILE A 63 -16.63 -5.82 -5.19
N ALA A 64 -17.43 -5.39 -4.20
CA ALA A 64 -16.99 -5.18 -2.83
C ALA A 64 -16.48 -6.48 -2.18
N SER A 65 -17.20 -7.59 -2.36
CA SER A 65 -16.79 -8.91 -1.86
C SER A 65 -15.46 -9.37 -2.47
N ASP A 66 -15.30 -9.23 -3.79
CA ASP A 66 -14.06 -9.57 -4.48
C ASP A 66 -12.90 -8.72 -3.98
N GLU A 67 -13.13 -7.44 -3.70
CA GLU A 67 -12.11 -6.54 -3.15
C GLU A 67 -11.73 -6.91 -1.71
N VAL A 68 -12.69 -7.24 -0.84
CA VAL A 68 -12.41 -7.73 0.51
C VAL A 68 -11.58 -9.02 0.44
N ASN A 69 -11.97 -9.97 -0.41
CA ASN A 69 -11.22 -11.21 -0.64
C ASN A 69 -9.80 -10.94 -1.15
N ARG A 70 -9.65 -9.97 -2.05
CA ARG A 70 -8.34 -9.55 -2.57
C ARG A 70 -7.47 -8.95 -1.47
N LEU A 71 -8.02 -8.08 -0.62
CA LEU A 71 -7.32 -7.48 0.51
C LEU A 71 -6.88 -8.54 1.54
N LEU A 72 -7.74 -9.52 1.84
CA LEU A 72 -7.40 -10.64 2.73
C LEU A 72 -6.27 -11.51 2.17
N ARG A 73 -6.31 -11.82 0.87
CA ARG A 73 -5.24 -12.57 0.18
C ARG A 73 -3.93 -11.78 0.11
N GLN A 74 -4.00 -10.47 -0.11
CA GLN A 74 -2.82 -9.61 -0.11
C GLN A 74 -2.21 -9.48 1.28
N GLY A 75 -3.03 -9.29 2.32
CA GLY A 75 -2.56 -9.19 3.71
C GLY A 75 -1.84 -10.46 4.17
N THR A 76 -2.41 -11.63 3.88
CA THR A 76 -1.83 -12.93 4.28
C THR A 76 -0.54 -13.27 3.52
N SER A 77 -0.50 -13.01 2.20
CA SER A 77 0.70 -13.25 1.39
C SER A 77 1.84 -12.29 1.72
N LEU A 78 1.54 -10.99 1.92
CA LEU A 78 2.54 -9.99 2.28
C LEU A 78 3.08 -10.21 3.70
N ALA A 79 2.22 -10.54 4.68
CA ALA A 79 2.66 -10.82 6.03
C ALA A 79 3.62 -12.02 6.09
N LYS A 80 3.33 -13.07 5.32
CA LYS A 80 4.19 -14.25 5.26
C LYS A 80 5.54 -13.94 4.61
N SER A 81 5.54 -13.30 3.44
CA SER A 81 6.77 -12.96 2.72
C SER A 81 7.61 -11.91 3.46
N SER A 82 6.97 -10.92 4.09
CA SER A 82 7.65 -9.90 4.88
C SER A 82 8.32 -10.51 6.11
N ARG A 83 7.64 -11.41 6.84
CA ARG A 83 8.22 -12.07 8.03
C ARG A 83 9.49 -12.84 7.69
N VAL A 84 9.48 -13.58 6.58
CA VAL A 84 10.65 -14.32 6.10
C VAL A 84 11.78 -13.38 5.68
N GLY A 85 11.47 -12.30 4.95
CA GLY A 85 12.47 -11.31 4.54
C GLY A 85 13.12 -10.59 5.73
N VAL A 86 12.32 -10.18 6.72
CA VAL A 86 12.80 -9.56 7.96
C VAL A 86 13.67 -10.53 8.75
N PHE A 87 13.25 -11.79 8.86
CA PHE A 87 14.04 -12.83 9.52
C PHE A 87 15.43 -12.99 8.88
N TYR A 88 15.51 -13.15 7.55
CA TYR A 88 16.80 -13.26 6.87
C TYR A 88 17.67 -12.01 7.00
N HIS A 89 17.09 -10.81 6.99
CA HIS A 89 17.85 -9.58 7.23
C HIS A 89 18.43 -9.52 8.64
N LEU A 90 17.64 -9.89 9.66
CA LEU A 90 18.12 -9.92 11.04
C LEU A 90 19.24 -10.95 11.21
N VAL A 91 19.10 -12.14 10.63
CA VAL A 91 20.15 -13.17 10.63
C VAL A 91 21.40 -12.68 9.90
N GLY A 92 21.25 -12.01 8.76
CA GLY A 92 22.38 -11.45 8.00
C GLY A 92 23.14 -10.37 8.77
N ILE A 93 22.44 -9.44 9.41
CA ILE A 93 23.05 -8.39 10.24
C ILE A 93 23.73 -9.02 11.46
N LEU A 94 23.08 -9.99 12.13
CA LEU A 94 23.66 -10.70 13.26
C LEU A 94 24.93 -11.46 12.85
N MET A 95 24.93 -12.12 11.69
CA MET A 95 26.11 -12.77 11.14
C MET A 95 27.22 -11.78 10.80
N LEU A 96 26.90 -10.62 10.22
CA LEU A 96 27.88 -9.59 9.88
C LEU A 96 28.61 -9.05 11.11
N ILE A 97 27.89 -8.89 12.23
CA ILE A 97 28.44 -8.40 13.49
C ILE A 97 29.11 -9.53 14.29
N GLY A 98 28.50 -10.72 14.32
CA GLY A 98 28.93 -11.86 15.14
C GLY A 98 30.13 -12.63 14.56
N THR A 99 30.20 -12.78 13.23
CA THR A 99 31.29 -13.52 12.57
C THR A 99 32.68 -12.97 12.93
N PRO A 100 32.92 -11.64 12.89
CA PRO A 100 34.19 -11.05 13.35
C PRO A 100 34.56 -11.42 14.80
N TYR A 101 33.59 -11.42 15.72
CA TYR A 101 33.83 -11.76 17.12
C TYR A 101 34.18 -13.24 17.30
N MET A 102 33.49 -14.13 16.59
CA MET A 102 33.76 -15.57 16.67
C MET A 102 35.09 -15.94 16.02
N CYS A 103 35.44 -15.31 14.89
CA CYS A 103 36.69 -15.58 14.18
C CYS A 103 37.90 -14.92 14.85
N GLN A 104 37.70 -13.98 15.77
CA GLN A 104 38.78 -13.23 16.41
C GLN A 104 39.81 -14.13 17.10
N SER A 105 39.35 -15.14 17.83
CA SER A 105 40.21 -16.06 18.57
C SER A 105 41.09 -16.96 17.69
N ILE A 106 40.77 -17.05 16.39
CA ILE A 106 41.47 -17.91 15.43
C ILE A 106 42.33 -17.06 14.49
N VAL A 107 41.77 -15.98 13.93
CA VAL A 107 42.42 -15.18 12.89
C VAL A 107 43.61 -14.40 13.44
N ILE A 108 43.49 -13.76 14.62
CA ILE A 108 44.59 -12.99 15.23
C ILE A 108 45.83 -13.87 15.46
N PRO A 109 45.75 -15.00 16.19
CA PRO A 109 46.93 -15.82 16.45
C PRO A 109 47.50 -16.47 15.18
N MET A 110 46.67 -16.75 14.17
CA MET A 110 47.16 -17.28 12.89
C MET A 110 47.94 -16.25 12.08
N VAL A 111 47.51 -14.98 12.10
CA VAL A 111 48.24 -13.88 11.45
C VAL A 111 49.53 -13.58 12.21
N GLU A 112 49.49 -13.53 13.54
CA GLU A 112 50.66 -13.28 14.39
C GLU A 112 51.71 -14.40 14.30
N ALA A 113 51.28 -15.65 14.16
CA ALA A 113 52.17 -16.79 13.93
C ALA A 113 52.72 -16.85 12.49
N GLY A 114 52.41 -15.89 11.63
CA GLY A 114 52.85 -15.85 10.23
C GLY A 114 52.25 -16.97 9.36
N ARG A 115 51.19 -17.63 9.83
CA ARG A 115 50.53 -18.77 9.13
C ARG A 115 49.48 -18.32 8.12
N LEU A 116 49.11 -17.05 8.15
CA LEU A 116 48.15 -16.44 7.23
C LEU A 116 48.75 -15.16 6.65
N SER A 117 48.74 -15.03 5.32
CA SER A 117 49.09 -13.76 4.67
C SER A 117 47.97 -12.75 4.81
N LEU A 118 48.34 -11.48 4.89
CA LEU A 118 47.43 -10.34 5.06
C LEU A 118 46.83 -9.88 3.71
N ASP A 119 46.44 -10.82 2.86
CA ASP A 119 45.92 -10.53 1.52
C ASP A 119 44.49 -11.07 1.34
N GLY A 120 43.57 -10.23 0.83
CA GLY A 120 42.20 -10.64 0.54
C GLY A 120 41.32 -10.81 1.79
N THR A 121 40.71 -12.00 1.93
CA THR A 121 39.70 -12.31 2.97
C THR A 121 40.18 -12.07 4.41
N PRO A 122 41.40 -12.47 4.82
CA PRO A 122 41.89 -12.23 6.17
C PRO A 122 42.13 -10.76 6.49
N ALA A 123 42.59 -9.97 5.51
CA ALA A 123 42.72 -8.53 5.66
C ALA A 123 41.35 -7.86 5.81
N PHE A 124 40.36 -8.28 5.03
CA PHE A 124 38.98 -7.83 5.16
C PHE A 124 38.39 -8.19 6.53
N LEU A 125 38.59 -9.42 7.01
CA LEU A 125 38.13 -9.85 8.33
C LEU A 125 38.81 -9.06 9.46
N MET A 126 40.13 -8.86 9.39
CA MET A 126 40.89 -8.02 10.34
C MET A 126 40.40 -6.57 10.34
N ALA A 127 40.11 -6.00 9.17
CA ALA A 127 39.53 -4.67 9.05
C ALA A 127 38.13 -4.60 9.66
N LEU A 128 37.27 -5.60 9.37
CA LEU A 128 35.92 -5.68 9.94
C LEU A 128 35.96 -5.82 11.46
N MET A 129 36.89 -6.62 11.98
CA MET A 129 37.10 -6.81 13.42
C MET A 129 37.55 -5.53 14.11
N ARG A 130 38.55 -4.83 13.55
CA ARG A 130 39.01 -3.53 14.08
C ARG A 130 37.88 -2.50 14.05
N PHE A 131 37.13 -2.46 12.95
CA PHE A 131 35.97 -1.57 12.81
C PHE A 131 34.88 -1.89 13.85
N ASN A 132 34.55 -3.16 14.04
CA ASN A 132 33.52 -3.58 15.00
C ASN A 132 33.96 -3.34 16.46
N ASN A 133 35.23 -3.61 16.80
CA ASN A 133 35.74 -3.35 18.15
C ASN A 133 35.87 -1.86 18.47
N THR A 134 36.19 -1.03 17.48
CA THR A 134 36.36 0.42 17.68
C THR A 134 35.02 1.17 17.63
N TYR A 135 34.17 0.83 16.68
CA TYR A 135 32.96 1.59 16.36
C TYR A 135 31.67 0.81 16.60
N GLY A 136 31.68 -0.52 16.73
CA GLY A 136 30.47 -1.35 16.77
C GLY A 136 29.46 -0.95 17.84
N PHE A 137 29.93 -0.65 19.06
CA PHE A 137 29.07 -0.17 20.15
C PHE A 137 28.42 1.20 19.84
N TRP A 138 29.15 2.10 19.20
CA TRP A 138 28.68 3.44 18.83
C TRP A 138 27.92 3.48 17.51
N MET A 139 28.08 2.46 16.65
CA MET A 139 27.51 2.43 15.31
C MET A 139 25.99 2.28 15.36
N ILE A 140 25.46 1.42 16.24
CA ILE A 140 24.02 1.17 16.38
C ILE A 140 23.27 2.46 16.80
N PRO A 141 23.65 3.17 17.89
CA PRO A 141 23.00 4.42 18.24
C PRO A 141 23.25 5.52 17.20
N ALA A 142 24.43 5.59 16.58
CA ALA A 142 24.69 6.56 15.51
C ALA A 142 23.79 6.32 14.27
N LEU A 143 23.61 5.08 13.85
CA LEU A 143 22.68 4.70 12.78
C LEU A 143 21.23 5.02 13.15
N ALA A 144 20.83 4.78 14.40
CA ALA A 144 19.50 5.13 14.89
C ALA A 144 19.26 6.65 14.84
N ILE A 145 20.24 7.45 15.26
CA ILE A 145 20.18 8.92 15.22
C ILE A 145 20.12 9.43 13.77
N VAL A 146 20.98 8.92 12.89
CA VAL A 146 20.97 9.27 11.46
C VAL A 146 19.63 8.89 10.83
N PHE A 147 19.10 7.71 11.15
CA PHE A 147 17.79 7.27 10.64
C PHE A 147 16.65 8.16 11.12
N VAL A 148 16.62 8.55 12.40
CA VAL A 148 15.57 9.44 12.95
C VAL A 148 15.65 10.83 12.32
N TYR A 149 16.85 11.40 12.23
CA TYR A 149 17.06 12.77 11.76
C TYR A 149 16.83 12.89 10.25
N PHE A 150 17.37 11.96 9.46
CA PHE A 150 17.28 11.98 8.00
C PHE A 150 16.14 11.14 7.44
N ARG A 151 15.18 10.70 8.26
CA ARG A 151 14.09 9.81 7.83
C ARG A 151 13.41 10.27 6.55
N HIS A 152 13.21 11.59 6.37
CA HIS A 152 12.52 12.12 5.20
C HIS A 152 13.36 12.08 3.93
N ASP A 153 14.67 12.35 4.02
CA ASP A 153 15.56 12.36 2.85
C ASP A 153 16.07 10.95 2.52
N ILE A 154 16.28 10.11 3.53
CA ILE A 154 16.49 8.67 3.34
C ILE A 154 15.31 8.10 2.56
N PHE A 155 14.06 8.37 2.95
CA PHE A 155 12.89 7.89 2.20
C PHE A 155 12.85 8.38 0.74
N LYS A 156 13.27 9.63 0.46
CA LYS A 156 13.35 10.15 -0.92
C LYS A 156 14.42 9.47 -1.76
N THR A 157 15.53 9.04 -1.15
CA THR A 157 16.64 8.37 -1.84
C THR A 157 16.39 6.87 -1.98
N VAL A 158 15.87 6.26 -0.92
CA VAL A 158 15.47 4.84 -0.82
C VAL A 158 14.37 4.49 -1.83
N LYS A 159 13.51 5.45 -2.22
CA LYS A 159 12.45 5.23 -3.23
C LYS A 159 12.98 4.77 -4.59
N ASN A 160 14.22 5.11 -4.94
CA ASN A 160 14.83 4.80 -6.24
C ASN A 160 15.62 3.48 -6.24
N ILE A 161 15.78 2.84 -5.07
CA ILE A 161 16.54 1.60 -4.93
C ILE A 161 15.58 0.42 -5.14
N PRO A 162 15.88 -0.56 -6.02
CA PRO A 162 14.92 -1.59 -6.45
C PRO A 162 14.37 -2.48 -5.32
N VAL A 163 15.11 -2.67 -4.23
CA VAL A 163 14.67 -3.50 -3.07
C VAL A 163 14.03 -2.65 -1.97
N LEU A 164 14.57 -1.45 -1.75
CA LEU A 164 14.18 -0.55 -0.67
C LEU A 164 12.97 0.33 -1.02
N GLY A 165 12.69 0.51 -2.32
CA GLY A 165 11.52 1.20 -2.85
C GLY A 165 10.25 0.33 -2.94
N LEU A 166 10.31 -0.96 -2.60
CA LEU A 166 9.15 -1.87 -2.64
C LEU A 166 7.95 -1.37 -1.81
N PRO A 167 8.12 -0.84 -0.59
CA PRO A 167 6.99 -0.28 0.17
C PRO A 167 6.37 0.95 -0.52
N TYR A 168 7.19 1.75 -1.20
CA TYR A 168 6.74 2.93 -1.93
C TYR A 168 5.96 2.53 -3.19
N LEU A 169 6.48 1.59 -3.98
CA LEU A 169 5.80 1.00 -5.13
C LEU A 169 4.50 0.32 -4.73
N TRP A 170 4.49 -0.38 -3.59
CA TRP A 170 3.28 -0.99 -3.04
C TRP A 170 2.22 0.06 -2.71
N LEU A 171 2.60 1.16 -2.07
CA LEU A 171 1.68 2.25 -1.75
C LEU A 171 1.12 2.92 -3.02
N GLN A 172 1.97 3.15 -4.03
CA GLN A 172 1.54 3.68 -5.32
C GLN A 172 0.57 2.74 -6.04
N ASN A 173 0.87 1.44 -6.07
CA ASN A 173 0.00 0.43 -6.69
C ASN A 173 -1.32 0.30 -5.96
N ARG A 174 -1.31 0.32 -4.63
CA ARG A 174 -2.52 0.33 -3.82
C ARG A 174 -3.40 1.52 -4.19
N ARG A 175 -2.84 2.74 -4.18
CA ARG A 175 -3.59 3.95 -4.56
C ARG A 175 -4.16 3.90 -5.98
N ALA A 176 -3.37 3.44 -6.94
CA ALA A 176 -3.80 3.27 -8.33
C ALA A 176 -5.00 2.32 -8.44
N ILE A 177 -4.95 1.18 -7.76
CA ILE A 177 -6.06 0.23 -7.79
C ILE A 177 -7.30 0.81 -7.11
N GLN A 178 -7.14 1.44 -5.94
CA GLN A 178 -8.24 2.06 -5.22
C GLN A 178 -8.93 3.15 -6.04
N PHE A 179 -8.15 4.00 -6.71
CA PHE A 179 -8.66 5.01 -7.61
C PHE A 179 -9.36 4.38 -8.83
N ASN A 180 -8.81 3.33 -9.42
CA ASN A 180 -9.41 2.67 -10.57
C ASN A 180 -10.77 2.04 -10.24
N LEU A 181 -10.88 1.40 -9.08
CA LEU A 181 -12.13 0.80 -8.61
C LEU A 181 -13.18 1.87 -8.36
N ALA A 182 -12.82 2.93 -7.64
CA ALA A 182 -13.73 4.05 -7.41
C ALA A 182 -14.16 4.71 -8.73
N LEU A 183 -13.24 4.87 -9.68
CA LEU A 183 -13.52 5.43 -10.99
C LEU A 183 -14.52 4.58 -11.77
N ASP A 184 -14.29 3.27 -11.89
CA ASP A 184 -15.16 2.36 -12.64
C ASP A 184 -16.60 2.35 -12.10
N ILE A 185 -16.72 2.33 -10.77
CA ILE A 185 -18.01 2.22 -10.08
C ILE A 185 -18.76 3.56 -10.10
N LEU A 186 -18.06 4.68 -9.90
CA LEU A 186 -18.69 5.99 -10.00
C LEU A 186 -19.13 6.28 -11.44
N LEU A 187 -18.32 5.92 -12.44
CA LEU A 187 -18.72 6.05 -13.85
C LEU A 187 -19.91 5.15 -14.20
N SER A 188 -19.91 3.90 -13.74
CA SER A 188 -21.04 2.98 -13.98
C SER A 188 -22.33 3.40 -13.26
N SER A 189 -22.18 4.23 -12.22
CA SER A 189 -23.25 4.89 -11.47
C SER A 189 -23.68 6.25 -12.07
N GLY A 190 -23.05 6.70 -13.16
CA GLY A 190 -23.42 7.94 -13.86
C GLY A 190 -22.77 9.21 -13.30
N TYR A 191 -21.83 9.10 -12.36
CA TYR A 191 -21.09 10.25 -11.86
C TYR A 191 -20.10 10.77 -12.92
N PRO A 192 -19.90 12.10 -13.02
CA PRO A 192 -18.86 12.65 -13.87
C PRO A 192 -17.47 12.29 -13.32
N THR A 193 -16.51 12.02 -14.20
CA THR A 193 -15.10 11.68 -13.86
C THR A 193 -14.47 12.68 -12.86
N LYS A 194 -14.91 13.94 -12.90
CA LYS A 194 -14.43 15.03 -12.02
C LYS A 194 -14.86 14.90 -10.55
N ALA A 195 -15.95 14.18 -10.27
CA ALA A 195 -16.44 13.94 -8.91
C ALA A 195 -15.65 12.84 -8.18
N VAL A 196 -14.92 11.99 -8.93
CA VAL A 196 -14.17 10.84 -8.37
C VAL A 196 -13.06 11.28 -7.41
N PRO A 197 -12.19 12.26 -7.74
CA PRO A 197 -11.17 12.72 -6.81
C PRO A 197 -11.75 13.38 -5.55
N GLN A 198 -12.89 14.05 -5.65
CA GLN A 198 -13.59 14.66 -4.51
C GLN A 198 -14.09 13.60 -3.53
N LYS A 199 -14.77 12.55 -4.05
CA LYS A 199 -15.19 11.42 -3.22
C LYS A 199 -14.01 10.65 -2.63
N MET A 200 -12.92 10.49 -3.37
CA MET A 200 -11.70 9.86 -2.85
C MET A 200 -11.03 10.71 -1.75
N LEU A 201 -11.08 12.04 -1.83
CA LEU A 201 -10.52 12.93 -0.80
C LEU A 201 -11.20 12.74 0.56
N GLU A 202 -12.53 12.54 0.57
CA GLU A 202 -13.32 12.31 1.79
C GLU A 202 -12.90 11.01 2.50
N LEU A 203 -12.57 9.98 1.72
CA LEU A 203 -12.31 8.62 2.21
C LEU A 203 -10.82 8.35 2.52
N CYS A 204 -9.91 9.17 1.97
CA CYS A 204 -8.49 8.93 2.10
C CYS A 204 -7.91 9.41 3.45
N PRO A 205 -6.95 8.64 4.02
CA PRO A 205 -6.23 9.06 5.22
C PRO A 205 -5.42 10.34 4.96
N GLN A 206 -5.18 11.12 6.02
CA GLN A 206 -4.64 12.48 5.95
C GLN A 206 -3.34 12.63 5.14
N ARG A 207 -2.49 11.59 5.09
CA ARG A 207 -1.26 11.57 4.27
C ARG A 207 -1.50 11.60 2.77
N GLU A 208 -2.62 11.07 2.29
CA GLU A 208 -2.95 10.98 0.86
C GLU A 208 -3.86 12.11 0.39
N ARG A 209 -4.52 12.83 1.31
CA ARG A 209 -5.40 13.96 1.01
C ARG A 209 -4.74 15.03 0.17
N CYS A 210 -3.48 15.36 0.43
CA CYS A 210 -2.72 16.34 -0.36
C CYS A 210 -2.64 15.94 -1.85
N ILE A 211 -2.63 14.65 -2.16
CA ILE A 211 -2.52 14.16 -3.54
C ILE A 211 -3.84 14.38 -4.28
N TYR A 212 -4.95 14.02 -3.64
CA TYR A 212 -6.29 14.23 -4.21
C TYR A 212 -6.68 15.70 -4.24
N GLN A 213 -6.29 16.50 -3.24
CA GLN A 213 -6.51 17.95 -3.24
C GLN A 213 -5.80 18.61 -4.41
N ASN A 214 -4.50 18.35 -4.60
CA ASN A 214 -3.75 18.87 -5.75
C ASN A 214 -4.38 18.44 -7.09
N MET A 215 -4.99 17.25 -7.13
CA MET A 215 -5.67 16.74 -8.31
C MET A 215 -6.98 17.48 -8.57
N ILE A 216 -7.76 17.78 -7.53
CA ILE A 216 -8.98 18.59 -7.62
C ILE A 216 -8.64 20.01 -8.08
N ASP A 217 -7.66 20.65 -7.43
CA ASP A 217 -7.22 22.01 -7.77
C ASP A 217 -6.77 22.10 -9.24
N ALA A 218 -6.08 21.06 -9.74
CA ALA A 218 -5.67 20.97 -11.13
C ALA A 218 -6.85 20.78 -12.10
N ILE A 219 -7.87 19.99 -11.72
CA ILE A 219 -9.08 19.77 -12.52
C ILE A 219 -9.91 21.06 -12.60
N GLU A 220 -9.99 21.80 -11.49
CA GLU A 220 -10.63 23.12 -11.44
C GLU A 220 -9.89 24.14 -12.30
N ALA A 221 -8.55 24.06 -12.35
CA ALA A 221 -7.70 24.83 -13.27
C ALA A 221 -7.79 24.38 -14.75
N GLY A 222 -8.61 23.37 -15.08
CA GLY A 222 -8.87 22.92 -16.44
C GLY A 222 -7.98 21.78 -16.93
N GLN A 223 -7.13 21.19 -16.09
CA GLN A 223 -6.33 20.02 -16.42
C GLN A 223 -7.18 18.74 -16.38
N THR A 224 -6.77 17.72 -17.14
CA THR A 224 -7.47 16.43 -17.12
C THR A 224 -7.04 15.56 -15.94
N VAL A 225 -7.90 14.61 -15.58
CA VAL A 225 -7.63 13.61 -14.54
C VAL A 225 -6.40 12.77 -14.94
N SER A 226 -6.24 12.42 -16.23
CA SER A 226 -5.06 11.70 -16.75
C SER A 226 -3.74 12.46 -16.63
N GLU A 227 -3.73 13.78 -16.82
CA GLU A 227 -2.53 14.62 -16.70
C GLU A 227 -1.99 14.70 -15.26
N GLN A 228 -2.84 14.52 -14.26
CA GLN A 228 -2.42 14.45 -12.86
C GLN A 228 -1.91 13.06 -12.46
N ILE A 229 -2.35 12.02 -13.16
CA ILE A 229 -1.99 10.63 -12.90
C ILE A 229 -0.61 10.26 -13.50
N THR A 230 -0.05 11.08 -14.40
CA THR A 230 1.32 10.92 -14.95
C THR A 230 2.45 11.35 -14.01
N LYS A 231 2.17 11.93 -12.84
CA LYS A 231 3.20 12.44 -11.91
C LYS A 231 3.81 11.31 -11.03
N ASP A 232 5.00 11.56 -10.46
CA ASP A 232 5.86 10.64 -9.66
C ASP A 232 5.19 9.97 -8.42
N LYS A 233 3.90 10.25 -8.20
CA LYS A 233 3.07 9.72 -7.12
C LYS A 233 2.22 8.51 -7.54
N TRP A 234 2.21 8.16 -8.83
CA TRP A 234 1.45 7.04 -9.39
C TRP A 234 2.37 6.01 -10.08
N PRO A 235 1.96 4.74 -10.19
CA PRO A 235 2.72 3.74 -10.93
C PRO A 235 2.82 4.12 -12.41
N ARG A 236 4.02 4.02 -13.00
CA ARG A 236 4.28 4.34 -14.42
C ARG A 236 3.34 3.62 -15.40
N LEU A 237 3.00 2.37 -15.14
CA LEU A 237 2.09 1.61 -16.00
C LEU A 237 0.65 2.14 -15.93
N TYR A 238 0.24 2.67 -14.77
CA TYR A 238 -1.10 3.19 -14.56
C TYR A 238 -1.35 4.46 -15.36
N SER A 239 -0.36 5.36 -15.41
CA SER A 239 -0.45 6.58 -16.23
C SER A 239 -0.59 6.32 -17.72
N ILE A 240 -0.04 5.22 -18.22
CA ILE A 240 -0.13 4.82 -19.63
C ILE A 240 -1.54 4.30 -19.95
N VAL A 241 -2.13 3.49 -19.05
CA VAL A 241 -3.47 2.93 -19.26
C VAL A 241 -4.54 4.02 -19.20
N LEU A 242 -4.45 4.93 -18.24
CA LEU A 242 -5.52 5.91 -17.99
C LEU A 242 -5.54 7.06 -18.99
N SER A 243 -4.36 7.46 -19.50
CA SER A 243 -4.28 8.37 -20.66
C SER A 243 -4.90 7.75 -21.92
N GLY A 244 -4.78 6.43 -22.11
CA GLY A 244 -5.50 5.71 -23.16
C GLY A 244 -7.02 5.71 -22.96
N PHE A 245 -7.47 5.48 -21.72
CA PHE A 245 -8.89 5.42 -21.36
C PHE A 245 -9.60 6.75 -21.59
N GLU A 246 -9.07 7.87 -21.09
CA GLU A 246 -9.69 9.19 -21.30
C GLU A 246 -9.74 9.59 -22.77
N ASN A 247 -8.67 9.31 -23.53
CA ASN A 247 -8.66 9.59 -24.96
C ASN A 247 -9.75 8.79 -25.70
N ASN A 248 -10.05 7.56 -25.26
CA ASN A 248 -11.10 6.73 -25.85
C ASN A 248 -12.52 7.14 -25.40
N VAL A 249 -12.72 7.49 -24.13
CA VAL A 249 -14.00 8.01 -23.62
C VAL A 249 -14.34 9.36 -24.25
N LEU A 250 -13.38 10.27 -24.35
CA LEU A 250 -13.55 11.57 -25.01
C LEU A 250 -13.77 11.45 -26.53
N LYS A 251 -13.12 10.49 -27.20
CA LYS A 251 -13.36 10.21 -28.63
C LYS A 251 -14.69 9.50 -28.87
N GLY A 252 -15.12 8.62 -27.96
CA GLY A 252 -16.44 7.97 -28.01
C GLY A 252 -17.57 8.97 -27.86
N ALA A 253 -17.47 9.91 -26.90
CA ALA A 253 -18.44 10.99 -26.73
C ALA A 253 -18.52 11.94 -27.93
N LYS A 254 -17.42 12.14 -28.67
CA LYS A 254 -17.39 12.96 -29.90
C LYS A 254 -18.03 12.29 -31.12
N LYS A 255 -18.21 10.96 -31.11
CA LYS A 255 -18.87 10.22 -32.20
C LYS A 255 -20.40 10.17 -32.07
N ILE A 256 -20.96 10.68 -30.97
CA ILE A 256 -22.42 10.76 -30.71
C ILE A 256 -22.91 12.21 -30.90
N LYS A 257 -22.27 12.98 -31.79
CA LYS A 257 -22.76 14.29 -32.24
C LYS A 257 -22.99 14.27 -33.74
#